data_AF-A0A2I3C786-F1
#
_entry.id   AF-A0A2I3C786-F1
#
_cell.length_a   1.000
_cell.length_b   1.000
_cell.length_c   1.000
_cell.angle_alpha   90.00
_cell.angle_beta   90.00
_cell.angle_gamma   90.00
#
_symmetry.space_group_name_H-M   'P 1'
#
loop_
_entity.id
_entity.type
_entity.pdbx_description
1 polymer ?
#
loop_
_entity_poly.entity_id
_entity_poly.type
_entity_poly.pdbx_seq_one_letter_code
_entity_poly.pdbx_strand_id
1 'polypeptide(L)'
;MMGVGVAAMVGILAPKNPIFRWLGLIGWGLSAYKGLLLAMQHVDYQFNPSPFATCDLFVTFPSWAPLNQWVPWMFEAYGDCSKVVWQFLDLSMPQWLVVIFAGNLIALALIVIAQFFPAKRVNPIR
;
A
#
# COMPACT_ATOMS: atom_id res chain seq x y z
N MET A 1 -2.85 0.12 2.40
CA MET A 1 -3.62 -1.00 1.81
C MET A 1 -4.89 -0.55 1.07
N MET A 2 -5.74 0.32 1.63
CA MET A 2 -6.97 0.77 0.97
C MET A 2 -6.77 1.32 -0.47
N GLY A 3 -5.73 2.12 -0.69
CA GLY A 3 -5.40 2.62 -2.04
C GLY A 3 -5.12 1.51 -3.06
N VAL A 4 -4.54 0.39 -2.64
CA VAL A 4 -4.34 -0.81 -3.47
C VAL A 4 -5.68 -1.47 -3.79
N GLY A 5 -6.59 -1.57 -2.80
CA GLY A 5 -7.93 -2.10 -3.00
C GLY A 5 -8.74 -1.28 -4.01
N VAL A 6 -8.72 0.06 -3.89
CA VAL A 6 -9.40 0.95 -4.85
C VAL A 6 -8.79 0.83 -6.24
N ALA A 7 -7.46 0.77 -6.34
CA ALA A 7 -6.79 0.57 -7.63
C ALA A 7 -7.14 -0.77 -8.29
N ALA A 8 -7.29 -1.83 -7.49
CA ALA A 8 -7.76 -3.13 -7.98
C ALA A 8 -9.20 -3.06 -8.49
N MET A 9 -10.11 -2.36 -7.80
CA MET A 9 -11.48 -2.14 -8.28
C MET A 9 -11.51 -1.40 -9.63
N VAL A 10 -10.68 -0.37 -9.79
CA VAL A 10 -10.54 0.37 -11.07
C VAL A 10 -10.07 -0.56 -12.20
N GLY A 11 -9.12 -1.46 -11.92
CA GLY A 11 -8.64 -2.44 -12.89
C GLY A 11 -9.70 -3.48 -13.29
N ILE A 12 -10.60 -3.86 -12.37
CA ILE A 12 -11.67 -4.85 -12.61
C ILE A 12 -12.84 -4.27 -13.41
N LEU A 13 -13.13 -2.97 -13.28
CA LEU A 13 -14.27 -2.32 -13.95
C LEU A 13 -14.24 -2.45 -15.48
N ALA A 14 -13.06 -2.32 -16.11
CA ALA A 14 -12.93 -2.39 -17.57
C ALA A 14 -11.58 -2.99 -18.00
N PRO A 15 -11.36 -4.31 -17.81
CA PRO A 15 -10.06 -4.95 -17.99
C PRO A 15 -9.60 -5.01 -19.45
N LYS A 16 -10.54 -4.90 -20.40
CA LYS A 16 -10.25 -4.88 -21.85
C LYS A 16 -9.76 -3.52 -22.34
N ASN A 17 -10.05 -2.44 -21.61
CA ASN A 17 -9.64 -1.11 -21.99
C ASN A 17 -8.22 -0.84 -21.45
N PRO A 18 -7.22 -0.58 -22.32
CA PRO A 18 -5.85 -0.35 -21.87
C PRO A 18 -5.73 0.83 -20.90
N ILE A 19 -6.59 1.85 -21.02
CA ILE A 19 -6.55 3.03 -20.14
C ILE A 19 -6.88 2.64 -18.70
N PHE A 20 -7.99 1.95 -18.47
CA PHE A 20 -8.39 1.50 -17.12
C PHE A 20 -7.39 0.52 -16.52
N ARG A 21 -6.80 -0.35 -17.36
CA ARG A 21 -5.75 -1.27 -16.95
C ARG A 21 -4.52 -0.53 -16.42
N TRP A 22 -4.00 0.44 -17.19
CA TRP A 22 -2.82 1.21 -16.78
C TRP A 22 -3.12 2.12 -15.59
N LEU A 23 -4.31 2.71 -15.51
CA LEU A 23 -4.72 3.50 -14.33
C LEU A 23 -4.74 2.65 -13.05
N GLY A 24 -5.28 1.42 -13.12
CA GLY A 24 -5.25 0.49 -12.00
C GLY A 24 -3.82 0.08 -11.60
N LEU A 25 -2.95 -0.22 -12.57
CA LEU A 25 -1.55 -0.58 -12.30
C LEU A 25 -0.76 0.59 -11.69
N ILE A 26 -0.93 1.81 -12.20
CA ILE A 26 -0.30 3.01 -11.66
C ILE A 26 -0.82 3.29 -10.24
N GLY A 27 -2.13 3.24 -10.04
CA GLY A 27 -2.75 3.44 -8.73
C GLY A 27 -2.27 2.43 -7.69
N TRP A 28 -2.12 1.15 -8.08
CA TRP A 28 -1.57 0.11 -7.23
C TRP A 28 -0.11 0.41 -6.88
N GLY A 29 0.72 0.74 -7.87
CA GLY A 29 2.13 1.06 -7.66
C GLY A 29 2.36 2.26 -6.75
N LEU A 30 1.66 3.37 -7.00
CA LEU A 30 1.77 4.57 -6.15
C LEU A 30 1.35 4.28 -4.70
N SER A 31 0.24 3.56 -4.53
CA SER A 31 -0.26 3.20 -3.19
C SER A 31 0.67 2.25 -2.46
N ALA A 32 1.23 1.25 -3.14
CA ALA A 32 2.15 0.29 -2.56
C ALA A 32 3.50 0.94 -2.22
N TYR A 33 4.01 1.82 -3.08
CA TYR A 33 5.25 2.54 -2.85
C TYR A 33 5.16 3.48 -1.65
N LYS A 34 4.10 4.31 -1.57
CA LYS A 34 3.86 5.15 -0.40
C LYS A 34 3.65 4.32 0.86
N GLY A 35 2.92 3.20 0.77
CA GLY A 35 2.74 2.27 1.87
C GLY A 35 4.05 1.70 2.41
N LEU A 36 4.98 1.34 1.52
CA LEU A 36 6.32 0.85 1.89
C LEU A 36 7.13 1.91 2.64
N LEU A 37 7.15 3.16 2.13
CA LEU A 37 7.85 4.27 2.78
C LEU A 37 7.33 4.52 4.20
N LEU A 38 6.02 4.56 4.38
CA LEU A 38 5.40 4.75 5.70
C LEU A 38 5.69 3.56 6.64
N ALA A 39 5.68 2.33 6.13
CA ALA A 39 6.01 1.16 6.94
C ALA A 39 7.47 1.18 7.41
N MET A 40 8.41 1.54 6.54
CA MET A 40 9.83 1.69 6.91
C MET A 40 10.04 2.80 7.94
N GLN A 41 9.36 3.94 7.79
CA GLN A 41 9.40 5.01 8.78
C GLN A 41 8.84 4.55 10.14
N HIS A 42 7.79 3.73 10.14
CA HIS A 42 7.24 3.19 11.39
C HIS A 42 8.17 2.16 12.05
N VAL A 43 8.90 1.35 11.27
CA VAL A 43 9.97 0.49 11.79
C VAL A 43 11.06 1.36 12.45
N ASP A 44 11.46 2.45 11.80
CA ASP A 44 12.48 3.36 12.33
C ASP A 44 12.07 3.94 13.70
N TYR A 45 10.81 4.33 13.87
CA TYR A 45 10.29 4.78 15.17
C TYR A 45 10.37 3.73 16.29
N GLN A 46 10.32 2.44 15.97
CA GLN A 46 10.39 1.36 16.97
C GLN A 46 11.82 0.97 17.33
N PHE A 47 12.73 0.99 16.36
CA PHE A 47 14.10 0.46 16.53
C PHE A 47 15.17 1.54 16.68
N ASN A 48 14.91 2.77 16.25
CA ASN A 48 15.79 3.94 16.43
C ASN A 48 15.04 5.05 17.18
N PRO A 49 14.72 4.86 18.47
CA PRO A 49 13.97 5.85 19.23
C PRO A 49 14.77 7.13 19.36
N SER A 50 14.36 8.17 18.63
CA SER A 50 14.89 9.51 18.79
C SER A 50 13.83 10.41 19.44
N PRO A 51 14.18 11.22 20.44
CA PRO A 51 13.22 12.10 21.13
C PRO A 51 12.65 13.21 20.22
N PHE A 52 13.23 13.41 19.03
CA PHE A 52 12.80 14.43 18.07
C PHE A 52 11.96 13.86 16.92
N ALA A 53 12.00 12.55 16.67
CA ALA A 53 11.20 11.90 15.64
C ALA A 53 10.10 11.07 16.33
N THR A 54 9.03 11.75 16.74
CA THR A 54 7.83 11.12 17.29
C THR A 54 6.72 11.09 16.25
N CYS A 55 5.83 10.10 16.35
CA CYS A 55 4.58 10.14 15.59
C CYS A 55 3.69 11.24 16.15
N ASP A 56 3.04 12.01 15.26
CA ASP A 56 2.01 12.96 15.67
C ASP A 56 0.86 12.22 16.35
N LEU A 57 0.45 12.69 17.55
CA LEU A 57 -0.71 12.16 18.25
C LEU A 57 -2.02 12.43 17.48
N PHE A 58 -2.02 13.47 16.63
CA PHE A 58 -3.14 13.85 15.80
C PHE A 58 -2.81 13.67 14.32
N VAL A 59 -3.72 13.04 13.59
CA VAL A 59 -3.54 12.84 12.15
C VAL A 59 -3.78 14.15 11.40
N THR A 60 -2.86 14.52 10.52
CA THR A 60 -2.97 15.72 9.69
C THR A 60 -3.60 15.39 8.34
N PHE A 61 -4.88 15.74 8.18
CA PHE A 61 -5.61 15.59 6.92
C PHE A 61 -5.86 16.96 6.25
N PRO A 62 -5.94 17.01 4.91
CA PRO A 62 -6.25 18.25 4.20
C PRO A 62 -7.68 18.70 4.48
N SER A 63 -7.93 20.02 4.46
CA SER A 63 -9.22 20.62 4.83
C SER A 63 -10.40 20.15 3.96
N TRP A 64 -10.15 19.73 2.72
CA TRP A 64 -11.19 19.24 1.80
C TRP A 64 -11.58 17.77 2.08
N ALA A 65 -10.80 17.02 2.86
CA ALA A 65 -11.08 15.62 3.19
C ALA A 65 -10.58 15.26 4.60
N PRO A 66 -11.31 15.67 5.66
CA PRO A 66 -11.03 15.27 7.04
C PRO A 66 -11.52 13.82 7.29
N LEU A 67 -10.75 12.85 6.80
CA LEU A 67 -11.11 11.41 6.87
C LEU A 67 -11.31 10.91 8.31
N ASN A 68 -10.55 11.45 9.26
CA ASN A 68 -10.72 11.17 10.68
C ASN A 68 -12.10 11.57 11.21
N GLN A 69 -12.72 12.62 10.69
CA GLN A 69 -14.06 13.05 11.13
C GLN A 69 -15.17 12.27 10.42
N TRP A 70 -14.97 11.91 9.15
CA TRP A 70 -15.96 11.15 8.40
C TRP A 70 -16.04 9.69 8.84
N VAL A 71 -14.89 9.06 9.12
CA VAL A 71 -14.76 7.64 9.45
C VAL A 71 -13.74 7.47 10.59
N PRO A 72 -14.07 7.92 11.82
CA PRO A 72 -13.14 7.94 12.95
C PRO A 72 -12.67 6.54 13.34
N TRP A 73 -13.55 5.56 13.29
CA TRP A 73 -13.25 4.16 13.62
C TRP A 73 -12.11 3.53 12.78
N MET A 74 -11.76 4.13 11.64
CA MET A 74 -10.69 3.66 10.75
C MET A 74 -9.49 4.62 10.66
N PHE A 75 -9.72 5.93 10.64
CA PHE A 75 -8.68 6.93 10.33
C PHE A 75 -8.23 7.75 11.54
N GLU A 76 -8.80 7.52 12.72
CA GLU A 76 -8.34 8.14 13.95
C GLU A 76 -7.19 7.32 14.56
N ALA A 77 -6.12 8.01 14.98
CA ALA A 77 -4.96 7.40 15.62
C ALA A 77 -5.14 7.46 17.15
N TYR A 78 -5.25 6.30 17.80
CA TYR A 78 -5.48 6.21 19.25
C TYR A 78 -4.24 5.77 20.06
N GLY A 79 -3.08 5.61 19.42
CA GLY A 79 -1.94 4.93 20.02
C GLY A 79 -0.57 5.53 19.72
N ASP A 80 0.40 5.14 20.55
CA ASP A 80 1.82 5.51 20.43
C ASP A 80 2.54 4.56 19.46
N CYS A 81 3.07 5.09 18.36
CA CYS A 81 3.79 4.31 17.34
C CYS A 81 5.06 3.63 17.86
N SER A 82 5.68 4.17 18.92
CA SER A 82 6.95 3.68 19.43
C SER A 82 6.83 2.34 20.17
N LYS A 83 5.59 1.94 20.54
CA LYS A 83 5.34 0.72 21.29
C LYS A 83 5.11 -0.47 20.37
N VAL A 84 5.89 -1.53 20.59
CA VAL A 84 5.68 -2.82 19.94
C VAL A 84 4.53 -3.54 20.66
N VAL A 85 3.33 -3.48 20.08
CA VAL A 85 2.13 -4.14 20.65
C VAL A 85 1.90 -5.54 20.10
N TRP A 86 2.49 -5.86 18.95
CA TRP A 86 2.30 -7.13 18.26
C TRP A 86 3.61 -7.60 17.62
N GLN A 87 3.92 -8.88 17.84
CA GLN A 87 5.06 -9.57 17.25
C GLN A 87 4.61 -10.95 16.78
N PHE A 88 5.13 -11.37 15.63
CA PHE A 88 4.92 -12.69 15.07
C PHE A 88 6.17 -13.15 14.33
N LEU A 89 6.68 -14.34 14.65
CA LEU A 89 7.96 -14.86 14.13
C LEU A 89 9.11 -13.85 14.33
N ASP A 90 9.22 -13.30 15.53
CA ASP A 90 10.21 -12.27 15.93
C ASP A 90 10.17 -10.96 15.13
N LEU A 91 9.17 -10.79 14.24
CA LEU A 91 8.95 -9.59 13.45
C LEU A 91 7.79 -8.79 14.03
N SER A 92 7.97 -7.47 14.16
CA SER A 92 6.89 -6.56 14.56
C SER A 92 5.89 -6.30 13.42
N MET A 93 4.69 -5.82 13.76
CA MET A 93 3.65 -5.50 12.78
C MET A 93 4.14 -4.61 11.62
N PRO A 94 4.91 -3.53 11.88
CA PRO A 94 5.46 -2.68 10.81
C PRO A 94 6.48 -3.40 9.92
N GLN A 95 7.31 -4.28 10.47
CA GLN A 95 8.25 -5.08 9.67
C GLN A 95 7.51 -6.01 8.72
N TRP A 96 6.41 -6.63 9.18
CA TRP A 96 5.53 -7.41 8.30
C TRP A 96 4.88 -6.56 7.21
N LEU A 97 4.47 -5.32 7.51
CA LEU A 97 3.96 -4.41 6.49
C LEU A 97 5.01 -4.08 5.42
N VAL A 98 6.28 -3.91 5.81
CA VAL A 98 7.38 -3.73 4.85
C VAL A 98 7.46 -4.93 3.90
N VAL A 99 7.43 -6.16 4.43
CA VAL A 99 7.46 -7.39 3.61
C VAL A 99 6.27 -7.45 2.66
N ILE A 100 5.05 -7.18 3.13
CA ILE A 100 3.83 -7.25 2.31
C ILE A 100 3.85 -6.18 1.20
N PHE A 101 4.23 -4.95 1.51
CA PHE A 101 4.30 -3.88 0.50
C PHE A 101 5.45 -4.12 -0.51
N ALA A 102 6.60 -4.62 -0.07
CA ALA A 102 7.67 -5.02 -0.96
C ALA A 102 7.22 -6.15 -1.90
N GLY A 103 6.56 -7.18 -1.37
CA GLY A 103 5.98 -8.26 -2.18
C GLY A 103 4.95 -7.76 -3.20
N ASN A 104 4.12 -6.77 -2.84
CA ASN A 104 3.20 -6.13 -3.77
C ASN A 104 3.92 -5.43 -4.92
N LEU A 105 5.00 -4.69 -4.65
CA LEU A 105 5.78 -4.02 -5.69
C LEU A 105 6.49 -5.01 -6.61
N ILE A 106 7.00 -6.12 -6.07
CA ILE A 106 7.58 -7.21 -6.87
C ILE A 106 6.52 -7.83 -7.77
N ALA A 107 5.34 -8.16 -7.24
CA ALA A 107 4.23 -8.70 -8.02
C ALA A 107 3.79 -7.72 -9.13
N LEU A 108 3.70 -6.42 -8.82
CA LEU A 108 3.40 -5.38 -9.80
C LEU A 108 4.47 -5.34 -10.89
N ALA A 109 5.75 -5.38 -10.54
CA ALA A 109 6.84 -5.38 -11.52
C ALA A 109 6.74 -6.57 -12.48
N LEU A 110 6.48 -7.78 -11.97
CA LEU A 110 6.25 -8.97 -12.79
C LEU A 110 5.04 -8.80 -13.73
N ILE A 111 3.93 -8.24 -13.24
CA ILE A 111 2.72 -8.03 -14.03
C ILE A 111 2.95 -6.97 -15.11
N VAL A 112 3.66 -5.89 -14.80
CA VAL A 112 4.02 -4.84 -15.75
C VAL A 112 4.95 -5.40 -16.83
N ILE A 113 5.96 -6.18 -16.45
CA ILE A 113 6.84 -6.87 -17.40
C ILE A 113 6.02 -7.79 -18.30
N ALA A 114 5.09 -8.57 -17.73
CA ALA A 114 4.19 -9.45 -18.48
C ALA A 114 3.26 -8.70 -19.46
N GLN A 115 3.01 -7.39 -19.28
CA GLN A 115 2.27 -6.59 -20.26
C GLN A 115 3.01 -6.41 -21.57
N PHE A 116 4.34 -6.38 -21.54
CA PHE A 116 5.16 -6.16 -22.73
C PHE A 116 5.36 -7.44 -23.55
N PHE A 117 5.08 -8.60 -22.98
CA PHE A 117 5.09 -9.87 -23.70
C PHE A 117 3.71 -10.10 -24.33
N PRO A 118 3.58 -10.04 -25.66
CA PRO A 118 2.31 -10.33 -26.31
C PRO A 118 1.92 -11.78 -25.98
N ALA A 119 0.74 -11.97 -25.40
CA ALA A 119 0.15 -13.29 -25.30
C ALA A 119 0.02 -13.84 -26.73
N LYS A 120 0.84 -14.85 -27.09
CA LYS A 120 0.60 -15.65 -28.29
C LYS A 120 -0.82 -16.18 -28.15
N ARG A 121 -1.75 -15.68 -28.98
CA ARG A 121 -3.04 -16.35 -29.19
C ARG A 121 -2.72 -17.70 -29.81
N VAL A 122 -2.53 -18.72 -28.97
CA VAL A 122 -2.64 -20.10 -29.42
C VAL A 122 -4.12 -20.26 -29.74
N ASN A 123 -4.44 -20.14 -31.03
CA ASN A 123 -5.77 -20.47 -31.52
C ASN A 123 -5.92 -21.98 -31.27
N PRO A 124 -6.84 -22.44 -30.40
CA PRO A 124 -6.98 -23.87 -30.14
C PRO A 124 -7.68 -24.62 -31.29
N ILE A 125 -8.06 -23.93 -32.38
CA ILE A 125 -8.76 -24.50 -33.53
C ILE A 125 -8.31 -23.80 -34.82
N ARG A 126 -7.20 -24.25 -35.42
CA ARG A 126 -7.05 -24.43 -36.88
C ARG A 126 -5.78 -25.20 -37.19
#